data_AF-A0A0S2F7H8-F1
#
_entry.id   AF-A0A0S2F7H8-F1
#
_cell.length_a   1.000
_cell.length_b   1.000
_cell.length_c   1.000
_cell.angle_alpha   90.00
_cell.angle_beta   90.00
_cell.angle_gamma   90.00
#
_symmetry.space_group_name_H-M   'P 1'
#
loop_
_entity.id
_entity.type
_entity.pdbx_description
1 polymer ?
#
loop_
_entity_poly.entity_id
_entity_poly.type
_entity_poly.pdbx_seq_one_letter_code
_entity_poly.pdbx_strand_id
1 'polypeptide(L)'
;MTTIETALSFHGDAALKAEHVAQAEHHAAADMLASGTYGTGKGAEFRGCSVGCFAHDIDPERYGDWHAIVAEARGLPEWLIQLQDSMFEGLPQAERVSFHVELAKRIPVGVNLEPVQHWLAVARIDRMLIEQRKALEAKHTHGVTEAIQGVIAALEVGRRAHEAAAGGNSCELSAAESAAESAAWSARSARSAAESAARSAAWSAAWSARSAAESAARSAAESAAWSAAWSASAWSAAWSAAWIAERDALFAALDKAAA
;
A
#
# COMPACT_ATOMS: atom_id res chain seq x y z
N MET A 1 -24.97 -2.39 -25.85
CA MET A 1 -24.53 -2.09 -24.48
C MET A 1 -24.53 -3.38 -23.71
N THR A 2 -23.40 -4.07 -23.64
CA THR A 2 -23.24 -5.24 -22.77
C THR A 2 -23.21 -4.69 -21.36
N THR A 3 -24.26 -4.89 -20.58
CA THR A 3 -24.21 -4.70 -19.13
C THR A 3 -23.08 -5.59 -18.62
N ILE A 4 -21.97 -4.99 -18.19
CA ILE A 4 -20.97 -5.72 -17.41
C ILE A 4 -21.71 -6.09 -16.13
N GLU A 5 -22.11 -7.36 -16.04
CA GLU A 5 -22.65 -7.92 -14.81
C GLU A 5 -21.60 -7.69 -13.72
N THR A 6 -21.96 -6.85 -12.76
CA THR A 6 -21.07 -6.48 -11.68
C THR A 6 -20.92 -7.70 -10.77
N ALA A 7 -19.71 -8.26 -10.68
CA ALA A 7 -19.46 -9.42 -9.83
C ALA A 7 -19.78 -9.08 -8.36
N LEU A 8 -20.63 -9.89 -7.74
CA LEU A 8 -20.97 -9.77 -6.33
C LEU A 8 -20.01 -10.61 -5.50
N SER A 9 -19.59 -10.09 -4.34
CA SER A 9 -18.69 -10.80 -3.43
C SER A 9 -19.24 -12.19 -3.05
N PHE A 10 -18.39 -13.20 -3.12
CA PHE A 10 -18.75 -14.61 -2.88
C PHE A 10 -19.85 -15.13 -3.82
N HIS A 11 -20.05 -14.51 -4.99
CA HIS A 11 -21.16 -14.81 -5.89
C HIS A 11 -22.54 -14.66 -5.22
N GLY A 12 -22.62 -13.94 -4.10
CA GLY A 12 -23.82 -13.88 -3.25
C GLY A 12 -24.06 -15.10 -2.36
N ASP A 13 -23.12 -16.05 -2.30
CA ASP A 13 -23.25 -17.29 -1.53
C ASP A 13 -22.65 -17.17 -0.12
N ALA A 14 -23.53 -17.21 0.88
CA ALA A 14 -23.14 -17.18 2.29
C ALA A 14 -22.40 -18.46 2.74
N ALA A 15 -22.63 -19.61 2.09
CA ALA A 15 -21.91 -20.84 2.38
C ALA A 15 -20.45 -20.73 1.92
N LEU A 16 -20.23 -20.17 0.73
CA LEU A 16 -18.89 -19.91 0.20
C LEU A 16 -18.10 -18.94 1.10
N LYS A 17 -18.77 -17.91 1.62
CA LYS A 17 -18.21 -17.03 2.66
C LYS A 17 -17.84 -17.79 3.93
N ALA A 18 -18.73 -18.63 4.43
CA ALA A 18 -18.49 -19.39 5.66
C ALA A 18 -17.30 -20.35 5.50
N GLU A 19 -17.17 -20.99 4.34
CA GLU A 19 -16.02 -21.82 4.00
C GLU A 19 -14.72 -21.00 3.99
N HIS A 20 -14.71 -19.84 3.34
CA HIS A 20 -13.56 -18.95 3.32
C HIS A 20 -13.11 -18.51 4.72
N VAL A 21 -14.06 -18.19 5.61
CA VAL A 21 -13.77 -17.86 7.01
C VAL A 21 -13.21 -19.06 7.76
N ALA A 22 -13.82 -20.24 7.59
CA ALA A 22 -13.39 -21.47 8.27
C ALA A 22 -11.96 -21.88 7.86
N GLN A 23 -11.61 -21.74 6.59
CA GLN A 23 -10.24 -21.95 6.11
C GLN A 23 -9.26 -20.99 6.77
N ALA A 24 -9.61 -19.70 6.83
CA ALA A 24 -8.75 -18.70 7.44
C ALA A 24 -8.47 -18.99 8.92
N GLU A 25 -9.51 -19.36 9.66
CA GLU A 25 -9.41 -19.75 11.06
C GLU A 25 -8.62 -21.04 11.25
N HIS A 26 -8.79 -22.01 10.34
CA HIS A 26 -8.03 -23.26 10.36
C HIS A 26 -6.53 -23.01 10.17
N HIS A 27 -6.12 -22.28 9.12
CA HIS A 27 -4.70 -21.99 8.87
C HIS A 27 -4.07 -21.15 9.98
N ALA A 28 -4.84 -20.22 10.56
CA ALA A 28 -4.41 -19.47 11.74
C ALA A 28 -4.21 -20.38 12.97
N ALA A 29 -5.16 -21.26 13.25
CA ALA A 29 -5.12 -22.18 14.41
C ALA A 29 -4.02 -23.26 14.27
N ALA A 30 -3.73 -23.68 13.04
CA ALA A 30 -2.69 -24.65 12.73
C ALA A 30 -1.28 -24.04 12.58
N ASP A 31 -1.13 -22.72 12.80
CA ASP A 31 0.12 -21.99 12.58
C ASP A 31 0.70 -22.24 11.16
N MET A 32 -0.16 -22.22 10.13
CA MET A 32 0.26 -22.47 8.74
C MET A 32 0.69 -21.19 8.01
N LEU A 33 0.57 -20.03 8.66
CA LEU A 33 0.89 -18.75 8.04
C LEU A 33 2.41 -18.49 8.03
N ALA A 34 2.93 -18.10 6.88
CA ALA A 34 4.33 -17.74 6.66
C ALA A 34 4.46 -16.63 5.60
N SER A 35 5.32 -15.64 5.84
CA SER A 35 5.59 -14.57 4.87
C SER A 35 6.68 -14.94 3.87
N GLY A 36 6.69 -14.26 2.73
CA GLY A 36 7.72 -14.39 1.70
C GLY A 36 7.60 -15.66 0.86
N THR A 37 6.49 -16.39 0.98
CA THR A 37 6.21 -17.60 0.21
C THR A 37 4.71 -17.82 0.03
N TYR A 38 4.29 -18.27 -1.16
CA TYR A 38 2.92 -18.74 -1.39
C TYR A 38 2.69 -20.18 -0.90
N GLY A 39 3.74 -20.90 -0.53
CA GLY A 39 3.61 -22.29 -0.11
C GLY A 39 4.95 -23.00 -0.03
N THR A 40 5.24 -23.59 1.11
CA THR A 40 6.31 -24.57 1.31
C THR A 40 5.75 -25.75 2.10
N GLY A 41 6.29 -26.95 1.88
CA GLY A 41 5.76 -28.17 2.49
C GLY A 41 4.51 -28.71 1.76
N LYS A 42 3.92 -29.78 2.30
CA LYS A 42 2.72 -30.44 1.77
C LYS A 42 1.85 -30.96 2.91
N GLY A 43 0.54 -31.06 2.69
CA GLY A 43 -0.40 -31.61 3.67
C GLY A 43 -0.30 -30.88 5.01
N ALA A 44 -0.17 -31.62 6.10
CA ALA A 44 -0.07 -31.04 7.45
C ALA A 44 1.19 -30.19 7.70
N GLU A 45 2.20 -30.26 6.83
CA GLU A 45 3.42 -29.44 6.93
C GLU A 45 3.37 -28.18 6.05
N PHE A 46 2.26 -27.97 5.33
CA PHE A 46 2.12 -26.81 4.47
C PHE A 46 2.18 -25.51 5.28
N ARG A 47 2.99 -24.56 4.80
CA ARG A 47 3.00 -23.18 5.27
C ARG A 47 3.01 -22.22 4.10
N GLY A 48 2.21 -21.17 4.17
CA GLY A 48 2.10 -20.18 3.09
C GLY A 48 1.63 -18.81 3.58
N CYS A 49 1.74 -17.81 2.73
CA CYS A 49 1.15 -16.50 2.98
C CYS A 49 -0.37 -16.61 2.98
N SER A 50 -1.03 -15.51 3.36
CA SER A 50 -2.49 -15.42 3.39
C SER A 50 -3.17 -15.93 2.10
N VAL A 51 -2.67 -15.53 0.93
CA VAL A 51 -3.21 -15.96 -0.38
C VAL A 51 -2.81 -17.40 -0.69
N GLY A 52 -1.57 -17.77 -0.40
CA GLY A 52 -1.05 -19.12 -0.60
C GLY A 52 -1.84 -20.19 0.14
N CYS A 53 -2.21 -19.90 1.39
CA CYS A 53 -3.09 -20.72 2.21
C CYS A 53 -4.45 -21.00 1.53
N PHE A 54 -5.14 -19.96 1.05
CA PHE A 54 -6.40 -20.16 0.33
C PHE A 54 -6.21 -20.92 -0.98
N ALA A 55 -5.16 -20.57 -1.74
CA ALA A 55 -4.91 -21.22 -3.01
C ALA A 55 -4.59 -22.71 -2.85
N HIS A 56 -3.87 -23.09 -1.79
CA HIS A 56 -3.57 -24.49 -1.47
C HIS A 56 -4.83 -25.31 -1.18
N ASP A 57 -5.78 -24.74 -0.44
CA ASP A 57 -7.05 -25.43 -0.14
C ASP A 57 -7.96 -25.54 -1.37
N ILE A 58 -7.88 -24.58 -2.31
CA ILE A 58 -8.69 -24.57 -3.54
C ILE A 58 -8.13 -25.54 -4.58
N ASP A 59 -6.83 -25.46 -4.85
CA ASP A 59 -6.16 -26.26 -5.88
C ASP A 59 -4.70 -26.54 -5.45
N PRO A 60 -4.46 -27.61 -4.68
CA PRO A 60 -3.15 -27.91 -4.10
C PRO A 60 -2.10 -28.33 -5.13
N GLU A 61 -2.51 -28.67 -6.35
CA GLU A 61 -1.61 -29.12 -7.43
C GLU A 61 -1.24 -27.99 -8.40
N ARG A 62 -2.08 -26.95 -8.49
CA ARG A 62 -1.82 -25.81 -9.36
C ARG A 62 -0.65 -24.98 -8.84
N TYR A 63 0.16 -24.50 -9.77
CA TYR A 63 1.31 -23.65 -9.48
C TYR A 63 1.27 -22.39 -10.32
N GLY A 64 1.40 -21.23 -9.66
CA GLY A 64 1.33 -19.92 -10.29
C GLY A 64 -0.10 -19.40 -10.41
N ASP A 65 -0.22 -18.08 -10.61
CA ASP A 65 -1.50 -17.36 -10.71
C ASP A 65 -2.41 -17.46 -9.47
N TRP A 66 -1.78 -17.46 -8.28
CA TRP A 66 -2.45 -17.65 -6.99
C TRP A 66 -3.56 -16.63 -6.71
N HIS A 67 -3.36 -15.37 -7.12
CA HIS A 67 -4.35 -14.32 -6.89
C HIS A 67 -5.62 -14.56 -7.71
N ALA A 68 -5.49 -14.90 -8.99
CA ALA A 68 -6.64 -15.17 -9.85
C ALA A 68 -7.39 -16.43 -9.42
N ILE A 69 -6.69 -17.50 -9.01
CA ILE A 69 -7.30 -18.74 -8.50
C ILE A 69 -8.22 -18.44 -7.31
N VAL A 70 -7.71 -17.71 -6.33
CA VAL A 70 -8.48 -17.35 -5.14
C VAL A 70 -9.61 -16.40 -5.50
N ALA A 71 -9.36 -15.40 -6.35
CA ALA A 71 -10.35 -14.43 -6.81
C ALA A 71 -11.55 -15.11 -7.49
N GLU A 72 -11.29 -15.97 -8.47
CA GLU A 72 -12.29 -16.70 -9.23
C GLU A 72 -13.10 -17.65 -8.33
N ALA A 73 -12.40 -18.50 -7.58
CA ALA A 73 -13.03 -19.50 -6.71
C ALA A 73 -13.87 -18.86 -5.60
N ARG A 74 -13.47 -17.69 -5.09
CA ARG A 74 -14.16 -16.98 -4.00
C ARG A 74 -15.10 -15.89 -4.48
N GLY A 75 -15.22 -15.64 -5.78
CA GLY A 75 -16.04 -14.54 -6.30
C GLY A 75 -15.62 -13.20 -5.71
N LEU A 76 -14.31 -12.96 -5.64
CA LEU A 76 -13.70 -11.72 -5.14
C LEU A 76 -12.93 -11.04 -6.26
N PRO A 77 -12.83 -9.70 -6.25
CA PRO A 77 -12.02 -9.01 -7.25
C PRO A 77 -10.54 -9.31 -7.02
N GLU A 78 -9.80 -9.56 -8.11
CA GLU A 78 -8.38 -9.91 -8.04
C GLU A 78 -7.53 -8.83 -7.36
N TRP A 79 -7.87 -7.54 -7.56
CA TRP A 79 -7.19 -6.43 -6.91
C TRP A 79 -7.21 -6.56 -5.37
N LEU A 80 -8.29 -7.11 -4.80
CA LEU A 80 -8.41 -7.30 -3.35
C LEU A 80 -7.50 -8.43 -2.87
N ILE A 81 -7.33 -9.48 -3.68
CA ILE A 81 -6.45 -10.60 -3.36
C ILE A 81 -4.97 -10.18 -3.47
N GLN A 82 -4.61 -9.39 -4.50
CA GLN A 82 -3.28 -8.80 -4.61
C GLN A 82 -2.98 -7.83 -3.45
N LEU A 83 -3.98 -7.05 -3.03
CA LEU A 83 -3.87 -6.16 -1.88
C LEU A 83 -3.69 -6.96 -0.57
N GLN A 84 -4.49 -8.01 -0.37
CA GLN A 84 -4.34 -8.93 0.78
C GLN A 84 -2.93 -9.48 0.90
N ASP A 85 -2.34 -9.91 -0.22
CA ASP A 85 -0.96 -10.41 -0.26
C ASP A 85 0.05 -9.32 0.14
N SER A 86 -0.04 -8.16 -0.51
CA SER A 86 0.84 -7.02 -0.23
C SER A 86 0.77 -6.56 1.23
N MET A 87 -0.43 -6.52 1.79
CA MET A 87 -0.66 -6.15 3.19
C MET A 87 -0.15 -7.20 4.16
N PHE A 88 -0.38 -8.48 3.88
CA PHE A 88 0.14 -9.56 4.72
C PHE A 88 1.66 -9.52 4.79
N GLU A 89 2.33 -9.31 3.65
CA GLU A 89 3.78 -9.18 3.58
C GLU A 89 4.29 -7.90 4.26
N GLY A 90 3.55 -6.80 4.13
CA GLY A 90 3.92 -5.51 4.69
C GLY A 90 3.65 -5.32 6.19
N LEU A 91 2.67 -6.04 6.74
CA LEU A 91 2.29 -5.94 8.15
C LEU A 91 3.36 -6.56 9.07
N PRO A 92 3.49 -6.04 10.31
CA PRO A 92 4.29 -6.70 11.35
C PRO A 92 3.87 -8.15 11.56
N GLN A 93 4.83 -9.04 11.84
CA GLN A 93 4.56 -10.47 12.06
C GLN A 93 3.43 -10.72 13.06
N ALA A 94 3.37 -9.94 14.15
CA ALA A 94 2.35 -10.08 15.19
C ALA A 94 0.93 -9.74 14.72
N GLU A 95 0.78 -8.98 13.63
CA GLU A 95 -0.51 -8.55 13.08
C GLU A 95 -1.01 -9.44 11.94
N ARG A 96 -0.16 -10.33 11.40
CA ARG A 96 -0.46 -11.11 10.20
C ARG A 96 -1.59 -12.12 10.39
N VAL A 97 -1.57 -12.81 11.53
CA VAL A 97 -2.58 -13.82 11.88
C VAL A 97 -3.95 -13.19 12.06
N SER A 98 -4.01 -12.10 12.84
CA SER A 98 -5.27 -11.36 13.04
C SER A 98 -5.77 -10.79 11.71
N PHE A 99 -4.90 -10.15 10.92
CA PHE A 99 -5.26 -9.62 9.60
C PHE A 99 -5.88 -10.69 8.68
N HIS A 100 -5.27 -11.87 8.58
CA HIS A 100 -5.76 -12.96 7.73
C HIS A 100 -7.20 -13.35 8.07
N VAL A 101 -7.50 -13.58 9.35
CA VAL A 101 -8.84 -13.98 9.81
C VAL A 101 -9.83 -12.82 9.74
N GLU A 102 -9.41 -11.63 10.18
CA GLU A 102 -10.28 -10.46 10.27
C GLU A 102 -10.69 -9.92 8.89
N LEU A 103 -9.79 -9.97 7.90
CA LEU A 103 -10.14 -9.67 6.51
C LEU A 103 -11.14 -10.70 5.98
N ALA A 104 -10.85 -11.99 6.15
CA ALA A 104 -11.73 -13.07 5.71
C ALA A 104 -13.13 -12.94 6.31
N LYS A 105 -13.29 -12.41 7.52
CA LYS A 105 -14.59 -12.12 8.17
C LYS A 105 -15.27 -10.85 7.66
N ARG A 106 -14.52 -9.76 7.43
CA ARG A 106 -15.09 -8.45 7.07
C ARG A 106 -15.65 -8.34 5.66
N ILE A 107 -15.18 -9.13 4.70
CA ILE A 107 -15.68 -9.02 3.33
C ILE A 107 -17.19 -9.34 3.30
N PRO A 108 -18.09 -8.42 2.92
CA PRO A 108 -19.53 -8.71 2.92
C PRO A 108 -19.90 -9.78 1.88
N VAL A 109 -21.07 -10.38 2.00
CA VAL A 109 -21.62 -11.34 1.03
C VAL A 109 -22.56 -10.61 0.06
N GLY A 110 -22.44 -10.89 -1.24
CA GLY A 110 -23.40 -10.40 -2.23
C GLY A 110 -23.33 -8.91 -2.53
N VAL A 111 -22.20 -8.26 -2.24
CA VAL A 111 -22.00 -6.82 -2.43
C VAL A 111 -21.03 -6.56 -3.57
N ASN A 112 -21.28 -5.50 -4.35
CA ASN A 112 -20.29 -4.98 -5.29
C ASN A 112 -19.13 -4.31 -4.54
N LEU A 113 -17.95 -4.90 -4.64
CA LEU A 113 -16.75 -4.38 -3.97
C LEU A 113 -16.03 -3.29 -4.76
N GLU A 114 -16.46 -2.95 -5.97
CA GLU A 114 -15.72 -2.00 -6.80
C GLU A 114 -15.57 -0.60 -6.18
N PRO A 115 -16.55 -0.02 -5.47
CA PRO A 115 -16.35 1.24 -4.78
C PRO A 115 -15.26 1.21 -3.69
N VAL A 116 -14.94 0.03 -3.14
CA VAL A 116 -14.00 -0.13 -2.01
C VAL A 116 -12.58 0.30 -2.41
N GLN A 117 -12.10 -0.05 -3.61
CA GLN A 117 -10.77 0.37 -4.06
C GLN A 117 -10.65 1.90 -4.14
N HIS A 118 -11.75 2.58 -4.51
CA HIS A 118 -11.77 4.03 -4.63
C HIS A 118 -11.81 4.70 -3.25
N TRP A 119 -12.58 4.18 -2.30
CA TRP A 119 -12.54 4.67 -0.91
C TRP A 119 -11.15 4.47 -0.29
N LEU A 120 -10.48 3.36 -0.58
CA LEU A 120 -9.12 3.11 -0.12
C LEU A 120 -8.14 4.13 -0.74
N ALA A 121 -8.26 4.40 -2.03
CA ALA A 121 -7.45 5.42 -2.70
C ALA A 121 -7.68 6.82 -2.10
N VAL A 122 -8.93 7.20 -1.81
CA VAL A 122 -9.24 8.45 -1.10
C VAL A 122 -8.54 8.49 0.26
N ALA A 123 -8.62 7.42 1.06
CA ALA A 123 -7.95 7.36 2.36
C ALA A 123 -6.41 7.49 2.25
N ARG A 124 -5.79 6.86 1.25
CA ARG A 124 -4.35 7.02 0.94
C ARG A 124 -4.02 8.47 0.59
N ILE A 125 -4.83 9.08 -0.26
CA ILE A 125 -4.65 10.47 -0.70
C ILE A 125 -4.81 11.45 0.46
N ASP A 126 -5.80 11.25 1.34
CA ASP A 126 -6.01 12.08 2.52
C ASP A 126 -4.79 12.07 3.45
N ARG A 127 -4.19 10.90 3.68
CA ARG A 127 -2.94 10.81 4.45
C ARG A 127 -1.79 11.56 3.78
N MET A 128 -1.65 11.42 2.46
CA MET A 128 -0.63 12.17 1.71
C MET A 128 -0.87 13.68 1.77
N LEU A 129 -2.11 14.14 1.66
CA LEU A 129 -2.47 15.56 1.76
C LEU A 129 -2.13 16.13 3.14
N ILE A 130 -2.38 15.39 4.22
CA ILE A 130 -2.01 15.81 5.59
C ILE A 130 -0.51 16.08 5.67
N GLU A 131 0.33 15.16 5.18
CA GLU A 131 1.78 15.32 5.22
C GLU A 131 2.28 16.46 4.31
N GLN A 132 1.70 16.63 3.12
CA GLN A 132 2.06 17.74 2.23
C GLN A 132 1.65 19.10 2.80
N ARG A 133 0.49 19.20 3.46
CA ARG A 133 0.06 20.43 4.13
C ARG A 133 0.98 20.79 5.30
N LYS A 134 1.38 19.81 6.12
CA LYS A 134 2.39 20.02 7.16
C LYS A 134 3.73 20.48 6.58
N ALA A 135 4.18 19.89 5.47
CA ALA A 135 5.40 20.31 4.80
C ALA A 135 5.30 21.77 4.29
N LEU A 136 4.14 22.19 3.80
CA LEU A 136 3.92 23.56 3.36
C LEU A 136 4.09 24.60 4.48
N GLU A 137 3.76 24.22 5.73
CA GLU A 137 3.92 25.08 6.91
C GLU A 137 5.38 25.32 7.29
N ALA A 138 6.31 24.48 6.84
CA ALA A 138 7.72 24.52 7.24
C ALA A 138 8.55 25.66 6.60
N LYS A 139 7.91 26.61 5.89
CA LYS A 139 8.50 27.82 5.30
C LYS A 139 9.76 27.54 4.46
N HIS A 140 9.65 26.57 3.56
CA HIS A 140 10.71 26.22 2.61
C HIS A 140 11.02 27.37 1.61
N THR A 141 12.12 27.22 0.87
CA THR A 141 12.44 28.12 -0.25
C THR A 141 11.31 28.14 -1.27
N HIS A 142 11.16 29.25 -2.00
CA HIS A 142 10.01 29.49 -2.88
C HIS A 142 9.73 28.34 -3.87
N GLY A 143 10.76 27.80 -4.54
CA GLY A 143 10.59 26.69 -5.49
C GLY A 143 10.17 25.35 -4.84
N VAL A 144 10.49 25.12 -3.57
CA VAL A 144 10.02 23.93 -2.83
C VAL A 144 8.54 24.11 -2.43
N THR A 145 8.18 25.31 -2.00
CA THR A 145 6.79 25.68 -1.69
C THR A 145 5.88 25.48 -2.90
N GLU A 146 6.28 25.95 -4.09
CA GLU A 146 5.53 25.76 -5.33
C GLU A 146 5.39 24.27 -5.71
N ALA A 147 6.45 23.49 -5.53
CA ALA A 147 6.40 22.05 -5.78
C ALA A 147 5.40 21.33 -4.86
N ILE A 148 5.40 21.65 -3.56
CA ILE A 148 4.45 21.09 -2.59
C ILE A 148 3.01 21.47 -2.97
N GLN A 149 2.78 22.74 -3.34
CA GLN A 149 1.47 23.20 -3.81
C GLN A 149 0.99 22.43 -5.05
N GLY A 150 1.88 22.18 -6.02
CA GLY A 150 1.57 21.37 -7.20
C GLY A 150 1.20 19.93 -6.87
N VAL A 151 1.91 19.31 -5.93
CA VAL A 151 1.57 17.95 -5.43
C VAL A 151 0.21 17.95 -4.74
N ILE A 152 -0.07 18.93 -3.86
CA ILE A 152 -1.39 19.06 -3.21
C ILE A 152 -2.49 19.18 -4.26
N ALA A 153 -2.32 20.04 -5.26
CA ALA A 153 -3.33 20.24 -6.30
C ALA A 153 -3.65 18.94 -7.06
N ALA A 154 -2.64 18.16 -7.45
CA ALA A 154 -2.89 16.89 -8.15
C ALA A 154 -3.50 15.82 -7.24
N LEU A 155 -3.05 15.74 -5.98
CA LEU A 155 -3.68 14.86 -5.00
C LEU A 155 -5.17 15.19 -4.82
N GLU A 156 -5.53 16.47 -4.73
CA GLU A 156 -6.93 16.90 -4.63
C GLU A 156 -7.76 16.53 -5.87
N VAL A 157 -7.18 16.60 -7.08
CA VAL A 157 -7.88 16.16 -8.30
C VAL A 157 -8.08 14.63 -8.28
N GLY A 158 -7.02 13.86 -7.97
CA GLY A 158 -7.12 12.40 -7.86
C GLY A 158 -8.16 11.98 -6.82
N ARG A 159 -8.19 12.67 -5.67
CA ARG A 159 -9.17 12.45 -4.60
C ARG A 159 -10.61 12.59 -5.13
N ARG A 160 -10.92 13.70 -5.81
CA ARG A 160 -12.25 13.95 -6.39
C ARG A 160 -12.64 12.89 -7.41
N ALA A 161 -11.71 12.48 -8.28
CA ALA A 161 -11.98 11.43 -9.25
C ALA A 161 -12.31 10.07 -8.60
N HIS A 162 -11.59 9.68 -7.53
CA HIS A 162 -11.95 8.48 -6.78
C HIS A 162 -13.27 8.63 -6.03
N GLU A 163 -13.58 9.80 -5.46
CA GLU A 163 -14.90 10.04 -4.85
C GLU A 163 -16.04 9.92 -5.87
N ALA A 164 -15.87 10.50 -7.06
CA ALA A 164 -16.83 10.40 -8.16
C ALA A 164 -17.01 8.95 -8.62
N ALA A 165 -15.90 8.23 -8.85
CA ALA A 165 -15.93 6.83 -9.27
C ALA A 165 -16.60 5.93 -8.22
N ALA A 166 -16.33 6.15 -6.92
CA ALA A 166 -16.99 5.41 -5.85
C ALA A 166 -18.50 5.69 -5.77
N GLY A 167 -18.94 6.87 -6.23
CA GLY A 167 -20.36 7.23 -6.39
C GLY A 167 -20.98 6.77 -7.72
N GLY A 168 -20.25 6.02 -8.56
CA GLY A 168 -20.73 5.53 -9.86
C GLY A 168 -20.57 6.51 -11.03
N ASN A 169 -19.87 7.64 -10.84
CA ASN A 169 -19.65 8.66 -11.87
C ASN A 169 -18.19 8.62 -12.37
N SER A 170 -17.95 8.03 -13.55
CA SER A 170 -16.61 7.89 -14.13
C SER A 170 -16.14 9.09 -14.97
N CYS A 171 -16.93 10.17 -15.08
CA CYS A 171 -16.67 11.31 -15.97
C CYS A 171 -15.46 12.20 -15.55
N GLU A 172 -14.90 12.04 -14.35
CA GLU A 172 -13.78 12.88 -13.85
C GLU A 172 -12.38 12.27 -14.02
N LEU A 173 -12.27 11.02 -14.51
CA LEU A 173 -10.98 10.31 -14.61
C LEU A 173 -9.97 11.01 -15.54
N SER A 174 -10.41 11.57 -16.67
CA SER A 174 -9.51 12.25 -17.61
C SER A 174 -8.93 13.58 -17.07
N ALA A 175 -9.67 14.26 -16.20
CA ALA A 175 -9.16 15.46 -15.51
C ALA A 175 -8.10 15.08 -14.45
N ALA A 176 -8.27 13.94 -13.78
CA ALA A 176 -7.29 13.40 -12.85
C ALA A 176 -6.01 12.91 -13.54
N GLU A 177 -6.10 12.26 -14.69
CA GLU A 177 -4.91 11.90 -15.49
C GLU A 177 -4.10 13.13 -15.88
N SER A 178 -4.76 14.16 -16.42
CA SER A 178 -4.08 15.41 -16.83
C SER A 178 -3.42 16.14 -15.64
N ALA A 179 -4.07 16.11 -14.47
CA ALA A 179 -3.51 16.68 -13.24
C ALA A 179 -2.35 15.85 -12.68
N ALA A 180 -2.43 14.52 -12.73
CA ALA A 180 -1.37 13.62 -12.32
C ALA A 180 -0.13 13.77 -13.21
N GLU A 181 -0.30 13.89 -14.53
CA GLU A 181 0.80 14.18 -15.46
C GLU A 181 1.47 15.52 -15.14
N SER A 182 0.66 16.55 -14.89
CA SER A 182 1.17 17.88 -14.52
C SER A 182 1.95 17.85 -13.21
N ALA A 183 1.47 17.15 -12.18
CA ALA A 183 2.23 16.97 -10.95
C ALA A 183 3.47 16.08 -11.10
N ALA A 184 3.43 15.05 -11.95
CA ALA A 184 4.62 14.26 -12.26
C ALA A 184 5.69 15.13 -12.95
N TRP A 185 5.28 16.08 -13.79
CA TRP A 185 6.17 17.11 -14.33
C TRP A 185 6.72 18.04 -13.24
N SER A 186 5.88 18.60 -12.38
CA SER A 186 6.32 19.45 -11.27
C SER A 186 7.26 18.72 -10.29
N ALA A 187 6.98 17.45 -9.97
CA ALA A 187 7.81 16.62 -9.10
C ALA A 187 9.17 16.31 -9.75
N ARG A 188 9.21 16.04 -11.07
CA ARG A 188 10.47 15.90 -11.81
C ARG A 188 11.28 17.18 -11.77
N SER A 189 10.66 18.33 -11.99
CA SER A 189 11.32 19.65 -11.89
C SER A 189 11.85 19.92 -10.47
N ALA A 190 11.07 19.59 -9.44
CA ALA A 190 11.49 19.73 -8.04
C ALA A 190 12.64 18.79 -7.67
N ARG A 191 12.60 17.54 -8.14
CA ARG A 191 13.71 16.58 -7.99
C ARG A 191 14.97 17.10 -8.68
N SER A 192 14.88 17.61 -9.90
CA SER A 192 16.02 18.18 -10.60
C SER A 192 16.58 19.42 -9.88
N ALA A 193 15.72 20.25 -9.29
CA ALA A 193 16.14 21.39 -8.47
C ALA A 193 16.83 20.95 -7.17
N ALA A 194 16.29 19.92 -6.49
CA ALA A 194 16.89 19.34 -5.29
C ALA A 194 18.22 18.64 -5.58
N GLU A 195 18.33 17.88 -6.67
CA GLU A 195 19.58 17.26 -7.12
C GLU A 195 20.63 18.32 -7.49
N SER A 196 20.21 19.43 -8.09
CA SER A 196 21.09 20.56 -8.41
C SER A 196 21.57 21.27 -7.14
N ALA A 197 20.67 21.53 -6.19
CA ALA A 197 21.01 22.11 -4.90
C ALA A 197 21.93 21.20 -4.07
N ALA A 198 21.69 19.89 -4.08
CA ALA A 198 22.54 18.89 -3.43
C ALA A 198 23.92 18.80 -4.09
N ARG A 199 24.01 18.87 -5.42
CA ARG A 199 25.29 18.92 -6.15
C ARG A 199 26.06 20.19 -5.86
N SER A 200 25.39 21.34 -5.80
CA SER A 200 26.02 22.62 -5.43
C SER A 200 26.50 22.61 -3.97
N ALA A 201 25.68 22.10 -3.05
CA ALA A 201 26.06 21.94 -1.65
C ALA A 201 27.22 20.96 -1.47
N ALA A 202 27.23 19.86 -2.22
CA ALA A 202 28.33 18.90 -2.24
C ALA A 202 29.62 19.51 -2.84
N TRP A 203 29.50 20.35 -3.87
CA TRP A 203 30.64 21.07 -4.45
C TRP A 203 31.22 22.11 -3.47
N SER A 204 30.36 22.87 -2.78
CA SER A 204 30.77 23.81 -1.75
C SER A 204 31.36 23.10 -0.53
N ALA A 205 30.75 22.00 -0.09
CA ALA A 205 31.27 21.15 0.99
C ALA A 205 32.58 20.47 0.62
N ALA A 206 32.79 20.05 -0.63
CA ALA A 206 34.05 19.49 -1.09
C ALA A 206 35.16 20.56 -1.13
N TRP A 207 34.84 21.80 -1.51
CA TRP A 207 35.77 22.93 -1.43
C TRP A 207 36.13 23.28 0.02
N SER A 208 35.16 23.32 0.93
CA SER A 208 35.41 23.56 2.36
C SER A 208 36.10 22.38 3.06
N ALA A 209 35.79 21.14 2.68
CA ALA A 209 36.41 19.92 3.20
C ALA A 209 37.85 19.75 2.72
N ARG A 210 38.18 20.19 1.49
CA ARG A 210 39.58 20.23 1.04
C ARG A 210 40.42 21.18 1.88
N SER A 211 39.84 22.27 2.40
CA SER A 211 40.50 23.19 3.33
C SER A 211 40.53 22.68 4.78
N ALA A 212 39.60 21.83 5.20
CA ALA A 212 39.52 21.28 6.56
C ALA A 212 40.24 19.93 6.74
N ALA A 213 40.36 19.12 5.69
CA ALA A 213 41.01 17.81 5.69
C ALA A 213 42.54 17.89 5.91
N GLU A 214 43.16 19.05 5.70
CA GLU A 214 44.55 19.30 6.12
C GLU A 214 44.71 19.35 7.66
N SER A 215 43.63 19.28 8.46
CA SER A 215 43.73 19.42 9.93
C SER A 215 42.97 18.40 10.81
N ALA A 216 42.14 17.48 10.27
CA ALA A 216 41.24 16.67 11.10
C ALA A 216 41.17 15.16 10.76
N ALA A 217 42.28 14.53 10.36
CA ALA A 217 42.31 13.13 9.91
C ALA A 217 42.27 12.03 11.00
N ARG A 218 41.79 12.31 12.22
CA ARG A 218 41.54 11.28 13.25
C ARG A 218 40.29 11.70 14.04
N SER A 219 39.23 10.89 13.98
CA SER A 219 38.00 10.89 14.83
C SER A 219 36.64 10.93 14.10
N ALA A 220 36.51 10.43 12.86
CA ALA A 220 35.23 10.44 12.13
C ALA A 220 34.73 9.06 11.65
N ALA A 221 35.17 7.95 12.26
CA ALA A 221 34.73 6.61 11.84
C ALA A 221 33.56 6.03 12.68
N GLU A 222 33.27 6.55 13.87
CA GLU A 222 32.26 5.95 14.78
C GLU A 222 30.84 6.54 14.62
N SER A 223 30.67 7.74 14.06
CA SER A 223 29.33 8.38 13.94
C SER A 223 28.52 7.95 12.69
N ALA A 224 29.15 7.29 11.71
CA ALA A 224 28.49 6.89 10.47
C ALA A 224 27.64 5.62 10.63
N ALA A 225 28.08 4.66 11.46
CA ALA A 225 27.35 3.41 11.70
C ALA A 225 26.06 3.64 12.52
N TRP A 226 26.10 4.57 13.48
CA TRP A 226 24.94 4.90 14.32
C TRP A 226 23.82 5.58 13.51
N SER A 227 24.16 6.46 12.57
CA SER A 227 23.19 7.16 11.72
C SER A 227 22.52 6.23 10.69
N ALA A 228 23.27 5.24 10.17
CA ALA A 228 22.72 4.24 9.24
C ALA A 228 21.79 3.24 9.94
N ALA A 229 22.12 2.79 11.15
CA ALA A 229 21.29 1.88 11.93
C ALA A 229 19.98 2.55 12.43
N TRP A 230 20.05 3.82 12.87
CA TRP A 230 18.86 4.59 13.25
C TRP A 230 17.93 4.88 12.05
N SER A 231 18.51 5.12 10.87
CA SER A 231 17.71 5.29 9.66
C SER A 231 17.01 3.98 9.29
N ALA A 232 17.71 2.84 9.29
CA ALA A 232 17.10 1.55 8.94
C ALA A 232 15.94 1.13 9.87
N SER A 233 16.05 1.40 11.19
CA SER A 233 15.00 1.07 12.16
C SER A 233 13.80 2.01 12.07
N ALA A 234 14.03 3.32 11.90
CA ALA A 234 12.95 4.30 11.71
C ALA A 234 12.17 4.06 10.41
N TRP A 235 12.85 3.69 9.31
CA TRP A 235 12.21 3.33 8.05
C TRP A 235 11.36 2.05 8.17
N SER A 236 11.84 1.03 8.87
CA SER A 236 11.08 -0.21 9.11
C SER A 236 9.81 0.02 9.94
N ALA A 237 9.89 0.91 10.94
CA ALA A 237 8.75 1.28 11.78
C ALA A 237 7.72 2.11 11.01
N ALA A 238 8.17 3.12 10.24
CA ALA A 238 7.29 3.94 9.41
C ALA A 238 6.59 3.11 8.32
N TRP A 239 7.31 2.16 7.71
CA TRP A 239 6.77 1.23 6.73
C TRP A 239 5.66 0.35 7.32
N SER A 240 5.91 -0.23 8.49
CA SER A 240 4.92 -1.04 9.21
C SER A 240 3.67 -0.23 9.60
N ALA A 241 3.87 1.01 10.07
CA ALA A 241 2.77 1.90 10.42
C ALA A 241 1.89 2.26 9.22
N ALA A 242 2.49 2.44 8.04
CA ALA A 242 1.74 2.67 6.81
C ALA A 242 0.83 1.48 6.46
N TRP A 243 1.32 0.24 6.61
CA TRP A 243 0.51 -0.97 6.38
C TRP A 243 -0.60 -1.17 7.41
N ILE A 244 -0.38 -0.78 8.66
CA ILE A 244 -1.45 -0.76 9.68
C ILE A 244 -2.53 0.25 9.30
N ALA A 245 -2.16 1.47 8.94
CA ALA A 245 -3.11 2.48 8.48
C ALA A 245 -3.86 2.07 7.20
N GLU A 246 -3.19 1.31 6.34
CA GLU A 246 -3.78 0.71 5.14
C GLU A 246 -4.83 -0.35 5.48
N ARG A 247 -4.52 -1.23 6.44
CA ARG A 247 -5.46 -2.24 6.97
C ARG A 247 -6.70 -1.60 7.55
N ASP A 248 -6.51 -0.60 8.40
CA ASP A 248 -7.62 0.04 9.08
C ASP A 248 -8.52 0.77 8.06
N ALA A 249 -7.93 1.37 7.02
CA ALA A 249 -8.68 1.98 5.91
C ALA A 249 -9.44 0.95 5.07
N LEU A 250 -8.83 -0.20 4.76
CA LEU A 250 -9.51 -1.30 4.07
C LEU A 250 -10.69 -1.82 4.88
N PHE A 251 -10.51 -2.03 6.18
CA PHE A 251 -11.58 -2.50 7.07
C PHE A 251 -12.72 -1.49 7.14
N ALA A 252 -12.43 -0.20 7.32
CA ALA A 252 -13.46 0.83 7.30
C ALA A 252 -14.21 0.90 5.95
N ALA A 253 -13.51 0.69 4.83
CA ALA A 253 -14.12 0.66 3.51
C ALA A 253 -15.01 -0.57 3.29
N LEU A 254 -14.62 -1.74 3.81
CA LEU A 254 -15.45 -2.95 3.78
C LEU A 254 -16.68 -2.82 4.68
N ASP A 255 -16.53 -2.25 5.88
CA ASP A 255 -17.64 -1.98 6.80
C ASP A 255 -18.65 -1.00 6.16
N LYS A 256 -18.16 0.00 5.42
CA LYS A 256 -19.00 0.91 4.63
C LYS A 256 -19.73 0.20 3.49
N ALA A 257 -19.12 -0.80 2.85
CA ALA A 257 -19.76 -1.57 1.79
C ALA A 257 -20.85 -2.51 2.33
N ALA A 258 -20.75 -2.91 3.59
CA ALA A 258 -21.70 -3.79 4.25
C ALA A 258 -22.94 -3.06 4.84
N ALA A 259 -22.90 -1.73 4.94
CA ALA A 259 -23.95 -0.88 5.50
C ALA A 259 -25.01 -0.48 4.47
#